data_AF-A0A2C9KFQ9-F1
#
_entry.id   AF-A0A2C9KFQ9-F1
#
_cell.length_a   1.000
_cell.length_b   1.000
_cell.length_c   1.000
_cell.angle_alpha   90.00
_cell.angle_beta   90.00
_cell.angle_gamma   90.00
#
_symmetry.space_group_name_H-M   'P 1'
#
loop_
_entity.id
_entity.type
_entity.pdbx_description
1 polymer ?
#
loop_
_entity_poly.entity_id
_entity_poly.type
_entity_poly.pdbx_seq_one_letter_code
_entity_poly.pdbx_strand_id
1 'polypeptide(L)'
;MHAVCNVSTRLGRFCTGTASKLLPLTSLTGLRKQTFDGLVQRICSSFFSTSTVREKKMTSKKFEIAKRIQGTEKNVWVDISKLAVQQKSVNLGQGFPDFMAPEHVVQCLKDAVCSDTPGVHQYTRSFGHPRLVNALAQLYEPIFGRQIDPMTEILISIGGYGSLFSIIQGLVNPGDEVIIV
;
A
#
# COMPACT_ATOMS: atom_id res chain seq x y z
N MET A 1 5.11 34.97 -11.40
CA MET A 1 4.20 34.57 -12.50
C MET A 1 3.81 33.11 -12.28
N HIS A 2 2.62 32.88 -11.75
CA HIS A 2 2.06 31.54 -11.46
C HIS A 2 1.37 31.01 -12.72
N ALA A 3 1.68 29.77 -13.12
CA ALA A 3 0.90 29.02 -14.10
C ALA A 3 -0.02 28.02 -13.36
N VAL A 4 -1.31 28.22 -13.56
CA VAL A 4 -2.43 27.42 -13.07
C VAL A 4 -2.55 26.16 -13.92
N CYS A 5 -2.64 24.98 -13.31
CA CYS A 5 -3.04 23.76 -14.00
C CYS A 5 -4.47 23.41 -13.60
N ASN A 6 -5.36 23.41 -14.60
CA ASN A 6 -6.79 23.21 -14.50
C ASN A 6 -7.08 21.78 -15.02
N VAL A 7 -7.59 20.88 -14.17
CA VAL A 7 -8.10 19.58 -14.64
C VAL A 7 -9.49 19.37 -14.06
N SER A 8 -10.47 19.56 -14.93
CA SER A 8 -11.88 19.23 -14.75
C SER A 8 -12.13 17.81 -15.26
N THR A 9 -12.66 16.93 -14.41
CA THR A 9 -13.33 15.69 -14.86
C THR A 9 -14.45 15.27 -13.90
N ARG A 10 -15.66 15.72 -14.26
CA ARG A 10 -16.97 15.04 -14.25
C ARG A 10 -17.22 13.87 -13.27
N LEU A 11 -18.17 14.11 -12.36
CA LEU A 11 -18.88 13.12 -11.56
C LEU A 11 -19.67 12.10 -12.42
N GLY A 12 -19.58 10.81 -12.07
CA GLY A 12 -20.51 9.76 -12.48
C GLY A 12 -21.11 9.08 -11.26
N ARG A 13 -22.42 9.25 -11.06
CA ARG A 13 -23.26 8.52 -10.08
C ARG A 13 -23.60 7.13 -10.62
N PHE A 14 -23.54 6.09 -9.80
CA PHE A 14 -24.31 4.87 -10.01
C PHE A 14 -24.87 4.38 -8.67
N CYS A 15 -26.19 4.49 -8.51
CA CYS A 15 -26.96 3.96 -7.39
C CYS A 15 -27.29 2.49 -7.65
N THR A 16 -27.00 1.60 -6.70
CA THR A 16 -27.46 0.20 -6.70
C THR A 16 -28.83 0.12 -6.01
N GLY A 17 -29.86 -0.27 -6.77
CA GLY A 17 -31.21 -0.55 -6.28
C GLY A 17 -31.42 -2.03 -5.96
N THR A 18 -31.94 -2.28 -4.77
CA THR A 18 -32.46 -3.53 -4.21
C THR A 18 -33.70 -4.07 -4.92
N ALA A 19 -33.79 -5.39 -5.11
CA ALA A 19 -35.09 -6.10 -5.18
C ALA A 19 -34.94 -7.60 -4.86
N SER A 20 -35.23 -7.97 -3.61
CA SER A 20 -35.56 -9.33 -3.20
C SER A 20 -37.04 -9.60 -3.47
N LYS A 21 -37.37 -10.74 -4.10
CA LYS A 21 -38.62 -11.50 -3.92
C LYS A 21 -38.52 -12.83 -4.69
N LEU A 22 -38.36 -13.92 -3.95
CA LEU A 22 -38.47 -15.31 -4.40
C LEU A 22 -39.86 -15.83 -4.00
N LEU A 23 -40.60 -16.40 -4.94
CA LEU A 23 -41.72 -17.31 -4.70
C LEU A 23 -41.56 -18.53 -5.63
N PRO A 24 -41.82 -19.76 -5.16
CA PRO A 24 -41.57 -20.98 -5.93
C PRO A 24 -42.83 -21.49 -6.63
N LEU A 25 -42.68 -22.08 -7.82
CA LEU A 25 -43.69 -22.94 -8.42
C LEU A 25 -43.07 -24.28 -8.80
N THR A 26 -43.60 -25.31 -8.16
CA THR A 26 -43.31 -26.73 -8.31
C THR A 26 -43.89 -27.31 -9.60
N SER A 27 -43.21 -28.34 -10.12
CA SER A 27 -43.76 -29.53 -10.78
C SER A 27 -44.49 -29.36 -12.12
N LEU A 28 -43.94 -29.99 -13.18
CA LEU A 28 -44.66 -30.96 -14.04
C LEU A 28 -43.65 -31.69 -14.94
N THR A 29 -43.48 -33.00 -14.67
CA THR A 29 -43.35 -34.16 -15.59
C THR A 29 -43.08 -33.85 -17.07
N GLY A 30 -42.04 -34.39 -17.72
CA GLY A 30 -41.93 -35.81 -18.09
C GLY A 30 -42.27 -35.99 -19.58
N LEU A 31 -41.46 -36.78 -20.31
CA LEU A 31 -41.55 -37.14 -21.75
C LEU A 31 -40.96 -36.16 -22.80
N ARG A 32 -39.63 -36.20 -22.98
CA ARG A 32 -38.90 -36.17 -24.28
C ARG A 32 -37.42 -35.87 -24.00
N LYS A 33 -36.66 -36.88 -23.57
CA LYS A 33 -35.21 -36.71 -23.29
C LYS A 33 -34.31 -37.78 -23.92
N GLN A 34 -34.80 -38.58 -24.87
CA GLN A 34 -34.04 -39.73 -25.38
C GLN A 34 -33.65 -39.69 -26.86
N THR A 35 -33.94 -38.62 -27.60
CA THR A 35 -33.62 -38.58 -29.05
C THR A 35 -32.81 -37.37 -29.51
N PHE A 36 -32.40 -36.47 -28.61
CA PHE A 36 -31.66 -35.27 -29.00
C PHE A 36 -30.15 -35.33 -28.67
N ASP A 37 -29.73 -36.15 -27.71
CA ASP A 37 -28.34 -36.17 -27.23
C ASP A 37 -27.36 -36.91 -28.17
N GLY A 38 -27.85 -37.86 -28.98
CA GLY A 38 -27.00 -38.67 -29.87
C GLY A 38 -26.51 -37.95 -31.13
N LEU A 39 -27.22 -36.91 -31.59
CA LEU A 39 -26.91 -36.21 -32.84
C LEU A 39 -25.89 -35.07 -32.64
N VAL A 40 -25.91 -34.42 -31.46
CA VAL A 40 -24.99 -33.32 -31.13
C VAL A 40 -23.57 -33.85 -30.85
N GLN A 41 -23.43 -35.02 -30.22
CA GLN A 41 -22.11 -35.62 -29.93
C GLN A 41 -21.35 -36.11 -31.17
N ARG A 42 -22.06 -36.47 -32.24
CA ARG A 42 -21.43 -36.93 -33.50
C ARG A 42 -20.94 -35.79 -34.39
N ILE A 43 -21.49 -34.58 -34.23
CA ILE A 43 -21.06 -33.39 -34.99
C ILE A 43 -19.83 -32.72 -34.34
N CYS A 44 -19.67 -32.82 -33.02
CA CYS A 44 -18.53 -32.22 -32.32
C CYS A 44 -17.22 -33.03 -32.40
N SER A 45 -17.26 -34.31 -32.78
CA SER A 45 -16.08 -35.20 -32.76
C SER A 45 -15.26 -35.21 -34.06
N SER A 46 -15.75 -34.58 -35.14
CA SER A 46 -15.05 -34.53 -36.43
C SER A 46 -14.18 -33.28 -36.65
N PHE A 47 -14.13 -32.34 -35.70
CA PHE A 47 -13.48 -31.03 -35.91
C PHE A 47 -12.33 -30.68 -34.95
N PHE A 48 -11.99 -31.50 -33.97
CA PHE A 48 -10.85 -31.25 -33.08
C PHE A 48 -9.61 -32.02 -33.53
N SER A 49 -8.95 -31.48 -34.56
CA SER A 49 -7.52 -31.73 -34.76
C SER A 49 -6.78 -31.12 -33.56
N THR A 50 -6.35 -31.97 -32.63
CA THR A 50 -5.47 -31.60 -31.52
C THR A 50 -4.11 -31.22 -32.07
N SER A 51 -4.01 -30.00 -32.58
CA SER A 51 -2.73 -29.30 -32.64
C SER A 51 -2.37 -28.97 -31.20
N THR A 52 -1.36 -29.67 -30.68
CA THR A 52 -0.75 -29.37 -29.40
C THR A 52 -0.19 -27.96 -29.50
N VAL A 53 -0.96 -26.96 -29.05
CA VAL A 53 -0.44 -25.62 -28.83
C VAL A 53 0.58 -25.77 -27.72
N ARG A 54 1.86 -25.86 -28.12
CA ARG A 54 2.99 -25.79 -27.20
C ARG A 54 2.88 -24.43 -26.55
N GLU A 55 2.44 -24.40 -25.29
CA GLU A 55 2.34 -23.21 -24.47
C GLU A 55 3.77 -22.69 -24.24
N LYS A 56 4.30 -21.95 -25.22
CA LYS A 56 5.51 -21.17 -25.04
C LYS A 56 5.12 -20.09 -24.04
N LYS A 57 5.51 -20.31 -22.78
CA LYS A 57 5.53 -19.28 -21.73
C LYS A 57 6.50 -18.19 -22.19
N MET A 58 6.03 -17.30 -23.05
CA MET A 58 6.71 -16.07 -23.43
C MET A 58 6.63 -15.16 -22.21
N THR A 59 7.50 -15.40 -21.24
CA THR A 59 7.82 -14.39 -20.23
C THR A 59 8.52 -13.26 -20.96
N SER A 60 7.72 -12.33 -21.48
CA SER A 60 8.23 -11.11 -22.10
C SER A 60 9.09 -10.39 -21.06
N LYS A 61 10.41 -10.34 -21.30
CA LYS A 61 11.42 -9.63 -20.49
C LYS A 61 11.16 -8.12 -20.33
N LYS A 62 10.06 -7.61 -20.88
CA LYS A 62 9.74 -6.19 -20.97
C LYS A 62 9.51 -5.55 -19.59
N PHE A 63 9.08 -6.33 -18.60
CA PHE A 63 8.80 -5.84 -17.24
C PHE A 63 9.57 -6.66 -16.21
N GLU A 64 10.89 -6.60 -16.27
CA GLU A 64 11.76 -7.16 -15.23
C GLU A 64 11.95 -6.15 -14.08
N ILE A 65 12.11 -6.68 -12.87
CA ILE A 65 12.39 -5.89 -11.68
C ILE A 65 13.75 -5.19 -11.83
N ALA A 66 13.83 -3.94 -11.39
CA ALA A 66 15.06 -3.15 -11.46
C ALA A 66 16.21 -3.85 -10.73
N LYS A 67 17.41 -3.88 -11.35
CA LYS A 67 18.58 -4.62 -10.85
C LYS A 67 18.91 -4.36 -9.37
N ARG A 68 18.77 -3.11 -8.91
CA ARG A 68 19.06 -2.69 -7.53
C ARG A 68 18.15 -3.26 -6.44
N ILE A 69 17.00 -3.83 -6.81
CA ILE A 69 16.03 -4.44 -5.88
C ILE A 69 15.83 -5.94 -6.15
N GLN A 70 16.68 -6.54 -6.99
CA GLN A 70 16.65 -7.99 -7.18
C GLN A 70 17.16 -8.68 -5.90
N GLY A 71 16.43 -9.71 -5.43
CA GLY A 71 16.77 -10.45 -4.20
C GLY A 71 16.20 -9.85 -2.91
N THR A 72 15.49 -8.72 -2.97
CA THR A 72 14.87 -8.08 -1.80
C THR A 72 13.39 -8.42 -1.64
N GLU A 73 12.92 -9.55 -2.18
CA GLU A 73 11.48 -9.82 -2.29
C GLU A 73 10.82 -10.30 -0.99
N LYS A 74 11.58 -10.91 -0.08
CA LYS A 74 11.04 -11.53 1.14
C LYS A 74 11.09 -10.57 2.32
N ASN A 75 9.96 -10.48 3.02
CA ASN A 75 9.84 -9.69 4.24
C ASN A 75 9.34 -10.57 5.40
N VAL A 76 10.24 -10.84 6.35
CA VAL A 76 9.96 -11.69 7.52
C VAL A 76 8.77 -11.22 8.35
N TRP A 77 8.51 -9.91 8.39
CA TRP A 77 7.41 -9.33 9.17
C TRP A 77 6.04 -9.75 8.66
N VAL A 78 5.91 -10.00 7.34
CA VAL A 78 4.66 -10.48 6.73
C VAL A 78 4.36 -11.90 7.21
N ASP A 79 5.37 -12.76 7.22
CA ASP A 79 5.22 -14.16 7.59
C ASP A 79 4.95 -14.31 9.09
N ILE A 80 5.74 -13.63 9.94
CA ILE A 80 5.57 -13.69 11.40
C ILE A 80 4.21 -13.14 11.82
N SER A 81 3.79 -12.00 11.26
CA SER A 81 2.49 -11.40 11.61
C SER A 81 1.33 -12.32 11.24
N LYS A 82 1.41 -12.97 10.06
CA LYS A 82 0.40 -13.94 9.62
C LYS A 82 0.33 -15.14 10.56
N LEU A 83 1.48 -15.68 10.96
CA LEU A 83 1.55 -16.82 11.87
C LEU A 83 1.00 -16.49 13.25
N ALA A 84 1.33 -15.31 13.81
CA ALA A 84 0.84 -14.88 15.13
C ALA A 84 -0.70 -14.85 15.19
N VAL A 85 -1.35 -14.35 14.13
CA VAL A 85 -2.82 -14.32 14.00
C VAL A 85 -3.39 -15.73 13.89
N GLN A 86 -2.79 -16.58 13.06
CA GLN A 86 -3.25 -17.96 12.85
C GLN A 86 -3.19 -18.80 14.14
N GLN A 87 -2.12 -18.62 14.92
CA GLN A 87 -1.90 -19.35 16.17
C GLN A 87 -2.58 -18.71 17.38
N LYS A 88 -3.17 -17.50 17.23
CA LYS A 88 -3.74 -16.72 18.34
C LYS A 88 -2.78 -16.58 19.53
N SER A 89 -1.48 -16.43 19.22
CA SER A 89 -0.44 -16.35 20.23
C SER A 89 -0.45 -15.00 20.94
N VAL A 90 -0.03 -14.97 22.20
CA VAL A 90 0.38 -13.71 22.85
C VAL A 90 1.57 -13.15 22.07
N ASN A 91 1.43 -11.95 21.52
CA ASN A 91 2.41 -11.38 20.61
C ASN A 91 3.43 -10.52 21.37
N LEU A 92 4.59 -11.12 21.65
CA LEU A 92 5.75 -10.40 22.22
C LEU A 92 6.78 -10.00 21.16
N GLY A 93 6.50 -10.24 19.88
CA GLY A 93 7.43 -9.97 18.77
C GLY A 93 7.22 -8.61 18.10
N GLN A 94 6.05 -8.00 18.28
CA GLN A 94 5.75 -6.67 17.73
C GLN A 94 6.35 -5.57 18.60
N GLY A 95 7.20 -4.73 18.01
CA GLY A 95 7.89 -3.62 18.68
C GLY A 95 7.04 -2.34 18.81
N PHE A 96 5.74 -2.46 19.13
CA PHE A 96 4.88 -1.32 19.42
C PHE A 96 4.03 -1.60 20.66
N PRO A 97 3.65 -0.57 21.44
CA PRO A 97 2.88 -0.75 22.65
C PRO A 97 1.46 -1.26 22.36
N ASP A 98 0.94 -2.13 23.23
CA ASP A 98 -0.44 -2.61 23.24
C ASP A 98 -1.37 -1.77 24.12
N PHE A 99 -0.84 -0.68 24.70
CA PHE A 99 -1.56 0.33 25.47
C PHE A 99 -1.66 1.67 24.73
N MET A 100 -2.51 2.56 25.25
CA MET A 100 -2.78 3.85 24.63
C MET A 100 -1.58 4.81 24.69
N ALA A 101 -1.38 5.57 23.63
CA ALA A 101 -0.43 6.69 23.62
C ALA A 101 -0.82 7.75 24.68
N PRO A 102 0.13 8.58 25.14
CA PRO A 102 -0.16 9.66 26.08
C PRO A 102 -1.27 10.58 25.60
N GLU A 103 -2.19 10.96 26.50
CA GLU A 103 -3.41 11.71 26.17
C GLU A 103 -3.14 13.02 25.43
N HIS A 104 -2.11 13.77 25.86
CA HIS A 104 -1.75 15.03 25.22
C HIS A 104 -1.37 14.87 23.73
N VAL A 105 -0.77 13.73 23.35
CA VAL A 105 -0.41 13.44 21.94
C VAL A 105 -1.68 13.20 21.12
N VAL A 106 -2.60 12.40 21.66
CA VAL A 106 -3.90 12.12 21.04
C VAL A 106 -4.69 13.42 20.87
N GLN A 107 -4.67 14.29 21.87
CA GLN A 107 -5.37 15.58 21.83
C GLN A 107 -4.74 16.52 20.79
N CYS A 108 -3.42 16.64 20.74
CA CYS A 108 -2.74 17.46 19.72
C CYS A 108 -3.10 17.04 18.29
N LEU A 109 -3.24 15.72 18.04
CA LEU A 109 -3.68 15.24 16.73
C LEU A 109 -5.13 15.62 16.44
N LYS A 110 -6.04 15.47 17.42
CA LYS A 110 -7.44 15.91 17.28
C LYS A 110 -7.52 17.40 16.96
N ASP A 111 -6.78 18.22 17.69
CA ASP A 111 -6.77 19.66 17.50
C ASP A 111 -6.24 20.04 16.10
N ALA A 112 -5.21 19.36 15.61
CA ALA A 112 -4.69 19.58 14.26
C ALA A 112 -5.72 19.20 13.17
N VAL A 113 -6.46 18.11 13.37
CA VAL A 113 -7.51 17.67 12.43
C VAL A 113 -8.72 18.60 12.48
N CYS A 114 -9.17 19.01 13.67
CA CYS A 114 -10.33 19.87 13.89
C CYS A 114 -10.02 21.37 13.77
N SER A 115 -8.80 21.75 13.43
CA SER A 115 -8.39 23.16 13.34
C SER A 115 -9.14 23.91 12.23
N ASP A 116 -9.77 25.03 12.60
CA ASP A 116 -10.38 25.98 11.67
C ASP A 116 -9.37 26.92 10.97
N THR A 117 -8.08 26.83 11.35
CA THR A 117 -7.03 27.66 10.77
C THR A 117 -6.85 27.31 9.28
N PRO A 118 -7.02 28.29 8.36
CA PRO A 118 -6.83 28.04 6.93
C PRO A 118 -5.42 27.52 6.64
N GLY A 119 -5.33 26.49 5.79
CA GLY A 119 -4.05 25.95 5.32
C GLY A 119 -3.45 24.82 6.16
N VAL A 120 -3.99 24.50 7.36
CA VAL A 120 -3.48 23.40 8.19
C VAL A 120 -3.58 22.03 7.51
N HIS A 121 -4.57 21.83 6.65
CA HIS A 121 -4.75 20.60 5.87
C HIS A 121 -4.09 20.64 4.48
N GLN A 122 -3.32 21.69 4.18
CA GLN A 122 -2.64 21.86 2.91
C GLN A 122 -1.15 21.50 3.03
N TYR A 123 -0.44 21.51 1.90
CA TYR A 123 0.99 21.25 1.90
C TYR A 123 1.75 22.24 2.78
N THR A 124 2.61 21.69 3.62
CA THR A 124 3.62 22.43 4.37
C THR A 124 4.92 22.52 3.57
N ARG A 125 5.93 23.22 4.13
CA ARG A 125 7.31 23.24 3.61
C ARG A 125 7.86 21.83 3.39
N SER A 126 8.52 21.62 2.25
CA SER A 126 9.01 20.32 1.78
C SER A 126 9.96 19.61 2.73
N PHE A 127 10.86 20.33 3.40
CA PHE A 127 11.83 19.73 4.34
C PHE A 127 11.31 19.62 5.78
N GLY A 128 10.04 19.97 6.02
CA GLY A 128 9.41 19.83 7.33
C GLY A 128 8.57 21.03 7.73
N HIS A 129 7.55 20.76 8.55
CA HIS A 129 6.69 21.79 9.10
C HIS A 129 7.49 22.76 9.98
N PRO A 130 7.44 24.10 9.76
CA PRO A 130 8.26 25.08 10.49
C PRO A 130 8.16 24.95 12.02
N ARG A 131 6.96 24.78 12.56
CA ARG A 131 6.75 24.58 14.01
C ARG A 131 7.46 23.32 14.54
N LEU A 132 7.51 22.25 13.75
CA LEU A 132 8.11 20.98 14.15
C LEU A 132 9.64 21.08 14.12
N VAL A 133 10.23 21.62 13.04
CA VAL A 133 11.69 21.74 12.94
C VAL A 133 12.27 22.68 14.01
N ASN A 134 11.58 23.78 14.33
CA ASN A 134 12.00 24.66 15.43
C ASN A 134 11.94 23.96 16.80
N ALA A 135 10.89 23.19 17.06
CA ALA A 135 10.77 22.43 18.31
C ALA A 135 11.85 21.34 18.44
N LEU A 136 12.19 20.68 17.33
CA LEU A 136 13.26 19.69 17.30
C LEU A 136 14.63 20.33 17.53
N ALA A 137 14.93 21.48 16.91
CA ALA A 137 16.17 22.21 17.17
C ALA A 137 16.30 22.48 18.67
N GLN A 138 15.31 23.12 19.29
CA GLN A 138 15.30 23.42 20.72
C GLN A 138 15.46 22.18 21.62
N LEU A 139 14.86 21.05 21.23
CA LEU A 139 14.99 19.79 21.96
C LEU A 139 16.41 19.21 21.90
N TYR A 140 17.06 19.31 20.75
CA TYR A 140 18.34 18.65 20.48
C TYR A 140 19.57 19.51 20.78
N GLU A 141 19.45 20.84 20.77
CA GLU A 141 20.54 21.77 21.15
C GLU A 141 21.25 21.42 22.47
N PRO A 142 20.54 21.19 23.60
CA PRO A 142 21.21 20.81 24.86
C PRO A 142 21.86 19.42 24.80
N ILE A 143 21.34 18.51 23.97
CA ILE A 143 21.89 17.15 23.81
C ILE A 143 23.21 17.19 23.05
N PHE A 144 23.30 18.01 22.01
CA PHE A 144 24.52 18.16 21.20
C PHE A 144 25.47 19.25 21.71
N GLY A 145 25.05 20.07 22.67
CA GLY A 145 25.87 21.15 23.22
C GLY A 145 26.19 22.26 22.22
N ARG A 146 25.35 22.45 21.19
CA ARG A 146 25.51 23.49 20.16
C ARG A 146 24.15 23.97 19.66
N GLN A 147 24.11 25.15 19.05
CA GLN A 147 22.93 25.60 18.33
C GLN A 147 22.72 24.79 17.05
N ILE A 148 21.45 24.57 16.69
CA ILE A 148 21.04 23.80 15.52
C ILE A 148 20.15 24.69 14.64
N ASP A 149 20.55 24.90 13.39
CA ASP A 149 19.72 25.64 12.43
C ASP A 149 18.56 24.75 11.95
N PRO A 150 17.29 25.07 12.31
CA PRO A 150 16.14 24.26 11.97
C PRO A 150 15.84 24.22 10.47
N MET A 151 16.38 25.16 9.69
CA MET A 151 16.10 25.28 8.26
C MET A 151 17.10 24.51 7.40
N THR A 152 18.33 24.32 7.88
CA THR A 152 19.43 23.68 7.13
C THR A 152 19.90 22.36 7.74
N GLU A 153 19.75 22.15 9.04
CA GLU A 153 20.29 20.97 9.75
C GLU A 153 19.21 19.96 10.15
N ILE A 154 17.93 20.27 9.92
CA ILE A 154 16.80 19.38 10.24
C ILE A 154 15.97 19.09 8.98
N LEU A 155 15.77 17.79 8.73
CA LEU A 155 14.91 17.26 7.69
C LEU A 155 13.86 16.32 8.30
N ILE A 156 12.58 16.57 8.03
CA ILE A 156 11.50 15.67 8.43
C ILE A 156 11.29 14.60 7.36
N SER A 157 11.23 13.33 7.78
CA SER A 157 11.00 12.16 6.93
C SER A 157 9.78 11.36 7.37
N ILE A 158 9.42 10.35 6.57
CA ILE A 158 8.35 9.40 6.90
C ILE A 158 8.91 8.36 7.89
N GLY A 159 8.93 8.74 9.16
CA GLY A 159 9.49 7.94 10.24
C GLY A 159 10.99 7.67 10.10
N GLY A 160 11.54 6.82 10.99
CA GLY A 160 12.95 6.46 10.99
C GLY A 160 13.37 5.65 9.75
N TYR A 161 12.47 4.80 9.22
CA TYR A 161 12.69 4.09 7.96
C TYR A 161 12.94 5.04 6.79
N GLY A 162 12.15 6.11 6.69
CA GLY A 162 12.35 7.14 5.67
C GLY A 162 13.68 7.86 5.83
N SER A 163 14.10 8.16 7.07
CA SER A 163 15.40 8.79 7.33
C SER A 163 16.54 7.91 6.84
N LEU A 164 16.55 6.62 7.23
CA LEU A 164 17.58 5.67 6.84
C LEU A 164 17.65 5.51 5.32
N PHE A 165 16.50 5.37 4.67
CA PHE A 165 16.44 5.28 3.21
C PHE A 165 17.03 6.52 2.52
N SER A 166 16.65 7.73 2.97
CA SER A 166 17.16 8.97 2.40
C SER A 166 18.67 9.15 2.60
N ILE A 167 19.19 8.79 3.78
CA ILE A 167 20.63 8.86 4.09
C ILE A 167 21.41 7.90 3.19
N ILE A 168 20.99 6.63 3.12
CA ILE A 168 21.68 5.61 2.31
C ILE A 168 21.65 6.02 0.83
N GLN A 169 20.48 6.43 0.32
CA GLN A 169 20.35 6.88 -1.07
C GLN A 169 21.12 8.16 -1.39
N GLY A 170 21.35 9.03 -0.41
CA GLY A 170 22.05 10.30 -0.58
C GLY A 170 23.57 10.20 -0.45
N LEU A 171 24.07 9.19 0.28
CA LEU A 171 25.49 9.07 0.62
C LEU A 171 26.21 7.87 -0.02
N VAL A 172 25.50 6.78 -0.35
CA VAL A 172 26.11 5.52 -0.78
C VAL A 172 26.04 5.37 -2.31
N ASN A 173 27.21 5.21 -2.94
CA ASN A 173 27.37 4.95 -4.37
C ASN A 173 27.80 3.49 -4.65
N PRO A 174 27.67 3.02 -5.90
CA PRO A 174 28.19 1.71 -6.28
C PRO A 174 29.70 1.60 -6.04
N GLY A 175 30.11 0.63 -5.22
CA GLY A 175 31.51 0.40 -4.84
C GLY A 175 31.86 0.88 -3.43
N ASP A 176 31.00 1.68 -2.79
CA ASP A 176 31.19 2.09 -1.40
C ASP A 176 30.92 0.92 -0.43
N GLU A 177 31.73 0.82 0.61
CA GLU A 177 31.57 -0.17 1.68
C GLU A 177 30.85 0.45 2.89
N VAL A 178 29.86 -0.26 3.44
CA VAL A 178 29.07 0.19 4.59
C VAL A 178 29.21 -0.81 5.73
N ILE A 179 29.68 -0.35 6.90
CA ILE A 179 29.75 -1.16 8.11
C ILE A 179 28.36 -1.19 8.77
N ILE A 180 27.90 -2.39 9.11
CA ILE A 180 26.67 -2.63 9.86
C ILE A 180 27.05 -3.28 11.18
N VAL A 181 26.66 -2.68 12.30
CA VAL A 181 26.92 -3.14 13.68
C VAL A 181 25.68 -3.68 14.34
#